data_AF-A0A7Y5E0G7-F1
#
_entry.id   AF-A0A7Y5E0G7-F1
#
_cell.length_a   1.000
_cell.length_b   1.000
_cell.length_c   1.000
_cell.angle_alpha   90.00
_cell.angle_beta   90.00
_cell.angle_gamma   90.00
#
_symmetry.space_group_name_H-M   'P 1'
#
loop_
_entity.id
_entity.type
_entity.pdbx_description
1 polymer ?
#
loop_
_entity_poly.entity_id
_entity_poly.type
_entity_poly.pdbx_seq_one_letter_code
_entity_poly.pdbx_strand_id
1 'polypeptide(L)'
;CSSSSEESAKPGASLRPGVEDSNPAYKGTANENENAFWVAVRNGDDVGRAAAVSKLSADVAADPKNGYSHFLVGANAFMAPSEALRALANGSEPPAPAGGPTLQGVGPSFERALANLTDPFYLGFAGGLLASLELRSGNVAQGGPRLATAARNNAIATGFINVLGDFAAQDAKKALQDEYTLLEHCNGGALDHGGADADAFVAKQNAGTLKQRECYSGYHAPHGSPGLTLILADLHALNGEPAVAKAYYDALTRANDYPTWPLKPLVERRRAGEAATFGQAAAIAGTCGTCHTNALP
;
A
#
# COMPACT_ATOMS: atom_id res chain seq x y z
N CYS A 1 51.93 -4.88 19.73
CA CYS A 1 50.95 -3.78 19.86
C CYS A 1 50.08 -3.77 18.62
N SER A 2 49.01 -4.55 18.61
CA SER A 2 48.01 -4.56 17.55
C SER A 2 46.66 -4.37 18.23
N SER A 3 46.15 -3.14 18.16
CA SER A 3 44.84 -2.77 18.67
C SER A 3 43.79 -3.14 17.62
N SER A 4 43.13 -4.27 17.84
CA SER A 4 41.88 -4.59 17.17
C SER A 4 40.76 -3.85 17.90
N SER A 5 40.28 -2.74 17.33
CA SER A 5 39.04 -2.10 17.76
C SER A 5 37.87 -2.91 17.21
N GLU A 6 37.30 -3.77 18.04
CA GLU A 6 35.94 -4.30 17.85
C GLU A 6 34.97 -3.13 17.99
N GLU A 7 34.55 -2.59 16.85
CA GLU A 7 33.43 -1.66 16.77
C GLU A 7 32.15 -2.49 16.95
N SER A 8 31.74 -2.63 18.21
CA SER A 8 30.46 -3.21 18.59
C SER A 8 29.34 -2.42 17.93
N ALA A 9 28.79 -2.96 16.84
CA ALA A 9 27.55 -2.50 16.23
C ALA A 9 26.46 -2.57 17.30
N LYS A 10 25.98 -1.40 17.76
CA LYS A 10 24.80 -1.32 18.62
C LYS A 10 23.64 -2.01 17.89
N PRO A 11 22.88 -2.91 18.54
CA PRO A 11 21.63 -3.39 17.98
C PRO A 11 20.73 -2.19 17.74
N GLY A 12 20.35 -1.95 16.49
CA GLY A 12 19.37 -0.91 16.16
C GLY A 12 18.11 -1.16 16.99
N ALA A 13 17.67 -0.13 17.72
CA ALA A 13 16.46 -0.22 18.52
C ALA A 13 15.29 -0.69 17.62
N SER A 14 14.56 -1.70 18.09
CA SER A 14 13.34 -2.19 17.44
C SER A 14 12.35 -1.03 17.31
N LEU A 15 12.09 -0.62 16.07
CA LEU A 15 11.14 0.43 15.74
C LEU A 15 9.73 -0.12 15.95
N ARG A 16 9.03 0.42 16.95
CA ARG A 16 7.59 0.16 17.19
C ARG A 16 6.71 1.05 16.29
N PRO A 17 5.45 0.66 16.04
CA PRO A 17 4.54 1.40 15.17
C PRO A 17 4.21 2.80 15.70
N GLY A 18 4.20 3.79 14.81
CA GLY A 18 3.66 5.13 15.07
C GLY A 18 4.70 6.23 15.33
N VAL A 19 5.99 5.96 15.19
CA VAL A 19 7.04 6.97 15.40
C VAL A 19 7.98 6.97 14.18
N GLU A 20 7.97 8.10 13.45
CA GLU A 20 8.98 8.50 12.44
C GLU A 20 8.96 7.78 11.07
N ASP A 21 7.89 7.95 10.29
CA ASP A 21 8.04 7.92 8.81
C ASP A 21 8.87 9.13 8.31
N SER A 22 9.11 10.13 9.15
CA SER A 22 10.01 11.24 8.91
C SER A 22 11.33 11.07 9.66
N ASN A 23 12.25 10.29 9.10
CA ASN A 23 13.66 10.55 9.42
C ASN A 23 13.91 12.03 9.08
N PRO A 24 14.37 12.86 10.03
CA PRO A 24 14.62 14.29 9.78
C PRO A 24 15.70 14.53 8.70
N ALA A 25 16.43 13.49 8.29
CA ALA A 25 17.38 13.52 7.18
C ALA A 25 16.73 13.45 5.77
N TYR A 26 15.47 13.04 5.64
CA TYR A 26 14.78 13.05 4.35
C TYR A 26 14.22 14.45 4.08
N LYS A 27 14.61 15.05 2.94
CA LYS A 27 14.19 16.40 2.60
C LYS A 27 12.74 16.38 2.15
N GLY A 28 11.90 17.06 2.94
CA GLY A 28 10.49 17.34 2.72
C GLY A 28 9.87 17.70 4.06
N THR A 29 9.70 18.99 4.33
CA THR A 29 9.02 19.38 5.57
C THR A 29 7.56 18.98 5.42
N ALA A 30 7.13 17.90 6.08
CA ALA A 30 5.73 17.53 6.13
C ALA A 30 4.94 18.75 6.61
N ASN A 31 4.23 19.38 5.68
CA ASN A 31 3.48 20.60 5.97
C ASN A 31 2.09 20.23 6.50
N GLU A 32 1.37 21.21 7.04
CA GLU A 32 0.03 20.98 7.61
C GLU A 32 -0.97 20.36 6.61
N ASN A 33 -0.79 20.61 5.30
CA ASN A 33 -1.67 20.13 4.25
C ASN A 33 -1.42 18.65 3.94
N GLU A 34 -0.16 18.20 3.95
CA GLU A 34 0.19 16.78 3.83
C GLU A 34 -0.38 15.98 5.00
N ASN A 35 -0.25 16.51 6.22
CA ASN A 35 -0.82 15.88 7.40
C ASN A 35 -2.35 15.81 7.32
N ALA A 36 -3.01 16.90 6.92
CA ALA A 36 -4.46 16.94 6.72
C ALA A 36 -4.93 15.92 5.67
N PHE A 37 -4.17 15.74 4.58
CA PHE A 37 -4.45 14.74 3.57
C PHE A 37 -4.45 13.32 4.16
N TRP A 38 -3.38 12.93 4.85
CA TRP A 38 -3.29 11.58 5.42
C TRP A 38 -4.30 11.35 6.54
N VAL A 39 -4.57 12.34 7.39
CA VAL A 39 -5.64 12.25 8.38
C VAL A 39 -6.99 11.98 7.71
N ALA A 40 -7.31 12.71 6.63
CA ALA A 40 -8.56 12.51 5.92
C ALA A 40 -8.65 11.14 5.24
N VAL A 41 -7.56 10.67 4.61
CA VAL A 41 -7.45 9.31 4.06
C VAL A 41 -7.73 8.27 5.13
N ARG A 42 -7.07 8.35 6.29
CA ARG A 42 -7.25 7.35 7.35
C ARG A 42 -8.65 7.35 7.97
N ASN A 43 -9.31 8.50 7.97
CA ASN A 43 -10.65 8.64 8.54
C ASN A 43 -11.77 8.32 7.55
N GLY A 44 -11.44 7.99 6.29
CA GLY A 44 -12.44 7.86 5.23
C GLY A 44 -13.23 9.16 4.99
N ASP A 45 -12.60 10.31 5.23
CA ASP A 45 -13.19 11.65 5.08
C ASP A 45 -12.91 12.20 3.68
N ASP A 46 -13.74 11.81 2.71
CA ASP A 46 -13.59 12.22 1.32
C ASP A 46 -13.68 13.74 1.13
N VAL A 47 -14.45 14.45 1.97
CA VAL A 47 -14.57 15.92 1.95
C VAL A 47 -13.29 16.57 2.45
N GLY A 48 -12.78 16.12 3.60
CA GLY A 48 -11.51 16.56 4.14
C GLY A 48 -10.34 16.27 3.20
N ARG A 49 -10.35 15.12 2.53
CA ARG A 49 -9.34 14.73 1.55
C ARG A 49 -9.36 15.68 0.35
N ALA A 50 -10.52 15.97 -0.20
CA ALA A 50 -10.66 16.95 -1.30
C ALA A 50 -10.19 18.35 -0.88
N ALA A 51 -10.51 18.78 0.34
CA ALA A 51 -10.05 20.05 0.88
C ALA A 51 -8.51 20.09 1.03
N ALA A 52 -7.90 19.01 1.52
CA ALA A 52 -6.45 18.90 1.63
C ALA A 52 -5.76 18.91 0.26
N VAL A 53 -6.30 18.21 -0.75
CA VAL A 53 -5.77 18.22 -2.13
C VAL A 53 -5.83 19.62 -2.74
N SER A 54 -6.89 20.40 -2.48
CA SER A 54 -6.98 21.79 -2.92
C SER A 54 -5.85 22.65 -2.35
N LYS A 55 -5.55 22.48 -1.05
CA LYS A 55 -4.42 23.19 -0.41
C LYS A 55 -3.06 22.71 -0.93
N LEU A 56 -2.87 21.40 -1.12
CA LEU A 56 -1.64 20.85 -1.72
C LEU A 56 -1.42 21.38 -3.15
N SER A 57 -2.51 21.58 -3.92
CA SER A 57 -2.43 22.19 -5.25
C SER A 57 -2.01 23.66 -5.18
N ALA A 58 -2.46 24.39 -4.16
CA ALA A 58 -1.99 25.75 -3.89
C ALA A 58 -0.50 25.77 -3.48
N ASP A 59 -0.04 24.79 -2.69
CA ASP A 59 1.38 24.63 -2.35
C ASP A 59 2.22 24.41 -3.61
N VAL A 60 1.77 23.58 -4.55
CA VAL A 60 2.43 23.36 -5.85
C VAL A 60 2.50 24.65 -6.67
N ALA A 61 1.45 25.46 -6.66
CA ALA A 61 1.42 26.73 -7.38
C ALA A 61 2.38 27.77 -6.75
N ALA A 62 2.50 27.78 -5.42
CA ALA A 62 3.38 28.68 -4.68
C ALA A 62 4.85 28.25 -4.74
N ASP A 63 5.13 26.95 -4.64
CA ASP A 63 6.45 26.35 -4.76
C ASP A 63 6.41 25.12 -5.70
N PRO A 64 6.72 25.32 -7.00
CA PRO A 64 6.80 24.23 -7.97
C PRO A 64 7.90 23.19 -7.70
N LYS A 65 8.76 23.40 -6.69
CA LYS A 65 9.75 22.42 -6.23
C LYS A 65 9.27 21.59 -5.05
N ASN A 66 8.05 21.82 -4.55
CA ASN A 66 7.49 20.99 -3.49
C ASN A 66 7.11 19.59 -4.04
N GLY A 67 8.08 18.68 -4.00
CA GLY A 67 7.94 17.32 -4.52
C GLY A 67 6.86 16.49 -3.81
N TYR A 68 6.63 16.73 -2.51
CA TYR A 68 5.62 16.01 -1.72
C TYR A 68 4.21 16.41 -2.12
N SER A 69 3.93 17.71 -2.24
CA SER A 69 2.62 18.18 -2.72
C SER A 69 2.36 17.71 -4.15
N HIS A 70 3.37 17.74 -5.02
CA HIS A 70 3.26 17.14 -6.36
C HIS A 70 2.91 15.65 -6.33
N PHE A 71 3.57 14.87 -5.46
CA PHE A 71 3.27 13.47 -5.28
C PHE A 71 1.84 13.24 -4.80
N LEU A 72 1.41 13.90 -3.72
CA LEU A 72 0.09 13.65 -3.12
C LEU A 72 -1.06 14.10 -4.03
N VAL A 73 -0.90 15.21 -4.76
CA VAL A 73 -1.88 15.64 -5.78
C VAL A 73 -2.03 14.58 -6.87
N GLY A 74 -0.91 14.02 -7.36
CA GLY A 74 -0.93 12.94 -8.36
C GLY A 74 -1.48 11.62 -7.81
N ALA A 75 -1.04 11.22 -6.62
CA ALA A 75 -1.40 9.97 -5.96
C ALA A 75 -2.89 9.92 -5.56
N ASN A 76 -3.49 11.06 -5.21
CA ASN A 76 -4.92 11.14 -4.90
C ASN A 76 -5.80 10.59 -6.03
N ALA A 77 -5.40 10.75 -7.30
CA ALA A 77 -6.16 10.23 -8.43
C ALA A 77 -6.20 8.69 -8.51
N PHE A 78 -5.34 7.99 -7.76
CA PHE A 78 -5.34 6.53 -7.66
C PHE A 78 -6.11 6.03 -6.44
N MET A 79 -6.44 6.91 -5.50
CA MET A 79 -7.13 6.52 -4.28
C MET A 79 -8.64 6.53 -4.51
N ALA A 80 -9.28 5.37 -4.41
CA ALA A 80 -10.72 5.30 -4.54
C ALA A 80 -11.46 6.08 -3.43
N PRO A 81 -12.74 6.43 -3.63
CA PRO A 81 -13.61 6.98 -2.59
C PRO A 81 -13.77 6.01 -1.42
N SER A 82 -14.00 6.57 -0.23
CA SER A 82 -14.20 5.78 1.00
C SER A 82 -15.51 4.97 0.96
N GLU A 83 -16.44 5.34 0.07
CA GLU A 83 -17.66 4.60 -0.22
C GLU A 83 -17.40 3.15 -0.65
N ALA A 84 -16.33 2.88 -1.41
CA ALA A 84 -16.01 1.51 -1.80
C ALA A 84 -15.63 0.64 -0.61
N LEU A 85 -14.94 1.20 0.39
CA LEU A 85 -14.68 0.48 1.65
C LEU A 85 -15.94 0.30 2.49
N ARG A 86 -16.83 1.30 2.52
CA ARG A 86 -18.14 1.16 3.19
C ARG A 86 -18.96 0.04 2.56
N ALA A 87 -19.00 -0.03 1.23
CA ALA A 87 -19.67 -1.10 0.51
C ALA A 87 -19.08 -2.47 0.87
N LEU A 88 -17.75 -2.61 0.82
CA LEU A 88 -17.05 -3.84 1.23
C LEU A 88 -17.36 -4.25 2.67
N ALA A 89 -17.31 -3.31 3.62
CA ALA A 89 -17.62 -3.57 5.03
C ALA A 89 -19.09 -4.04 5.19
N ASN A 90 -20.02 -3.45 4.43
CA ASN A 90 -21.44 -3.76 4.49
C ASN A 90 -21.88 -4.95 3.62
N GLY A 91 -20.96 -5.61 2.92
CA GLY A 91 -21.29 -6.75 2.03
C GLY A 91 -22.06 -6.34 0.78
N SER A 92 -21.92 -5.08 0.36
CA SER A 92 -22.45 -4.56 -0.89
C SER A 92 -21.36 -4.52 -1.97
N GLU A 93 -21.78 -4.52 -3.24
CA GLU A 93 -20.85 -4.35 -4.35
C GLU A 93 -20.22 -2.94 -4.27
N PRO A 94 -18.87 -2.83 -4.28
CA PRO A 94 -18.24 -1.52 -4.35
C PRO A 94 -18.61 -0.81 -5.65
N PRO A 95 -18.75 0.54 -5.62
CA PRO A 95 -18.99 1.29 -6.84
C PRO A 95 -17.86 1.02 -7.83
N ALA A 96 -18.23 0.92 -9.12
CA ALA A 96 -17.25 0.76 -10.17
C ALA A 96 -16.22 1.90 -10.09
N PRO A 97 -14.92 1.62 -10.30
CA PRO A 97 -13.91 2.66 -10.31
C PRO A 97 -14.30 3.76 -11.30
N ALA A 98 -14.30 5.02 -10.85
CA ALA A 98 -14.35 6.14 -11.78
C ALA A 98 -13.17 6.00 -12.76
N GLY A 99 -13.36 6.37 -14.03
CA GLY A 99 -12.33 6.24 -15.07
C GLY A 99 -10.95 6.64 -14.53
N GLY A 100 -10.02 5.68 -14.53
CA GLY A 100 -8.77 5.81 -13.77
C GLY A 100 -7.86 6.94 -14.27
N PRO A 101 -6.81 7.29 -13.50
CA PRO A 101 -5.90 8.35 -13.87
C PRO A 101 -5.20 8.06 -15.20
N THR A 102 -4.98 9.10 -15.99
CA THR A 102 -4.27 9.04 -17.28
C THR A 102 -2.87 9.64 -17.18
N LEU A 103 -1.97 9.20 -18.05
CA LEU A 103 -0.61 9.74 -18.11
C LEU A 103 -0.61 11.26 -18.33
N GLN A 104 -1.52 11.76 -19.17
CA GLN A 104 -1.66 13.19 -19.43
C GLN A 104 -2.19 13.96 -18.22
N GLY A 105 -3.10 13.36 -17.45
CA GLY A 105 -3.75 14.00 -16.31
C GLY A 105 -2.84 14.18 -15.10
N VAL A 106 -2.05 13.15 -14.75
CA VAL A 106 -1.23 13.16 -13.52
C VAL A 106 0.27 12.97 -13.73
N GLY A 107 0.70 12.58 -14.94
CA GLY A 107 2.11 12.37 -15.27
C GLY A 107 2.99 13.60 -14.97
N PRO A 108 2.60 14.83 -15.35
CA PRO A 108 3.38 16.01 -15.02
C PRO A 108 3.63 16.20 -13.52
N SER A 109 2.66 15.86 -12.67
CA SER A 109 2.83 15.93 -11.21
C SER A 109 3.86 14.91 -10.72
N PHE A 110 3.83 13.68 -11.20
CA PHE A 110 4.83 12.69 -10.81
C PHE A 110 6.24 12.98 -11.35
N GLU A 111 6.38 13.53 -12.55
CA GLU A 111 7.69 13.96 -13.05
C GLU A 111 8.29 15.06 -12.16
N ARG A 112 7.46 16.01 -11.73
CA ARG A 112 7.87 17.07 -10.79
C ARG A 112 8.18 16.50 -9.41
N ALA A 113 7.40 15.53 -8.93
CA ALA A 113 7.68 14.84 -7.69
C ALA A 113 9.05 14.15 -7.75
N LEU A 114 9.31 13.33 -8.78
CA LEU A 114 10.57 12.61 -8.96
C LEU A 114 11.79 13.54 -9.08
N ALA A 115 11.63 14.72 -9.66
CA ALA A 115 12.70 15.70 -9.77
C ALA A 115 13.08 16.37 -8.44
N ASN A 116 12.21 16.34 -7.43
CA ASN A 116 12.37 17.11 -6.19
C ASN A 116 12.27 16.28 -4.90
N LEU A 117 11.73 15.06 -4.95
CA LEU A 117 11.70 14.12 -3.83
C LEU A 117 13.09 13.57 -3.56
N THR A 118 13.37 13.29 -2.29
CA THR A 118 14.62 12.63 -1.87
C THR A 118 14.38 11.38 -1.02
N ASP A 119 13.18 11.25 -0.46
CA ASP A 119 12.81 10.06 0.31
C ASP A 119 12.59 8.86 -0.64
N PRO A 120 13.37 7.77 -0.48
CA PRO A 120 13.23 6.56 -1.29
C PRO A 120 11.81 5.99 -1.28
N PHE A 121 11.07 6.14 -0.18
CA PHE A 121 9.70 5.67 -0.08
C PHE A 121 8.82 6.33 -1.13
N TYR A 122 8.79 7.67 -1.14
CA TYR A 122 8.00 8.48 -2.07
C TYR A 122 8.54 8.41 -3.50
N LEU A 123 9.86 8.33 -3.68
CA LEU A 123 10.48 8.14 -5.00
C LEU A 123 10.02 6.84 -5.65
N GLY A 124 10.00 5.74 -4.90
CA GLY A 124 9.53 4.46 -5.41
C GLY A 124 8.03 4.45 -5.71
N PHE A 125 7.20 5.05 -4.85
CA PHE A 125 5.76 5.19 -5.14
C PHE A 125 5.48 6.05 -6.37
N ALA A 126 6.04 7.27 -6.44
CA ALA A 126 5.86 8.17 -7.57
C ALA A 126 6.37 7.54 -8.88
N GLY A 127 7.54 6.90 -8.83
CA GLY A 127 8.15 6.22 -9.97
C GLY A 127 7.32 5.05 -10.46
N GLY A 128 6.82 4.21 -9.54
CA GLY A 128 6.00 3.04 -9.88
C GLY A 128 4.66 3.45 -10.49
N LEU A 129 3.97 4.45 -9.92
CA LEU A 129 2.68 4.91 -10.44
C LEU A 129 2.83 5.52 -11.83
N LEU A 130 3.86 6.33 -12.05
CA LEU A 130 4.16 6.90 -13.35
C LEU A 130 4.57 5.83 -14.36
N ALA A 131 5.42 4.87 -13.98
CA ALA A 131 5.80 3.75 -14.83
C ALA A 131 4.57 2.92 -15.25
N SER A 132 3.64 2.66 -14.33
CA SER A 132 2.38 1.96 -14.62
C SER A 132 1.52 2.73 -15.64
N LEU A 133 1.47 4.07 -15.55
CA LEU A 133 0.78 4.90 -16.55
C LEU A 133 1.45 4.85 -17.92
N GLU A 134 2.78 4.88 -17.97
CA GLU A 134 3.57 4.77 -19.21
C GLU A 134 3.39 3.39 -19.86
N LEU A 135 3.44 2.31 -19.09
CA LEU A 135 3.24 0.96 -19.60
C LEU A 135 1.82 0.77 -20.14
N ARG A 136 0.80 1.26 -19.42
CA ARG A 136 -0.60 1.20 -19.88
C ARG A 136 -0.86 2.04 -21.12
N SER A 137 -0.09 3.11 -21.36
CA SER A 137 -0.18 3.91 -22.59
C SER A 137 0.63 3.34 -23.76
N GLY A 138 1.30 2.20 -23.56
CA GLY A 138 2.16 1.56 -24.58
C GLY A 138 3.58 2.13 -24.65
N ASN A 139 3.95 3.06 -23.77
CA ASN A 139 5.30 3.64 -23.72
C ASN A 139 6.27 2.76 -22.91
N VAL A 140 6.53 1.56 -23.42
CA VAL A 140 7.41 0.56 -22.78
C VAL A 140 8.85 1.08 -22.62
N ALA A 141 9.33 1.91 -23.56
CA ALA A 141 10.68 2.45 -23.55
C ALA A 141 10.97 3.34 -22.33
N GLN A 142 9.98 4.06 -21.81
CA GLN A 142 10.11 4.85 -20.59
C GLN A 142 9.65 4.06 -19.34
N GLY A 143 8.53 3.35 -19.46
CA GLY A 143 7.91 2.66 -18.34
C GLY A 143 8.78 1.58 -17.72
N GLY A 144 9.46 0.75 -18.53
CA GLY A 144 10.31 -0.33 -18.03
C GLY A 144 11.49 0.15 -17.17
N PRO A 145 12.36 1.04 -17.68
CA PRO A 145 13.46 1.61 -16.89
C PRO A 145 13.00 2.38 -15.65
N ARG A 146 11.86 3.08 -15.73
CA ARG A 146 11.29 3.81 -14.59
C ARG A 146 10.81 2.84 -13.51
N LEU A 147 10.12 1.77 -13.87
CA LEU A 147 9.69 0.71 -12.94
C LEU A 147 10.88 0.07 -12.22
N ALA A 148 11.95 -0.25 -12.97
CA ALA A 148 13.17 -0.80 -12.38
C ALA A 148 13.84 0.18 -11.40
N THR A 149 13.79 1.48 -11.68
CA THR A 149 14.31 2.52 -10.78
C THR A 149 13.43 2.69 -9.55
N ALA A 150 12.11 2.63 -9.71
CA ALA A 150 11.16 2.65 -8.60
C ALA A 150 11.37 1.47 -7.65
N ALA A 151 11.53 0.25 -8.17
CA ALA A 151 11.77 -0.95 -7.39
C ALA A 151 13.06 -0.88 -6.55
N ARG A 152 14.11 -0.21 -7.06
CA ARG A 152 15.35 0.01 -6.30
C ARG A 152 15.18 0.97 -5.12
N ASN A 153 14.24 1.90 -5.21
CA ASN A 153 13.95 2.86 -4.13
C ASN A 153 12.93 2.32 -3.13
N ASN A 154 11.88 1.64 -3.62
CA ASN A 154 10.84 1.03 -2.81
C ASN A 154 10.25 -0.20 -3.52
N ALA A 155 10.80 -1.37 -3.20
CA ALA A 155 10.34 -2.64 -3.77
C ALA A 155 8.90 -2.96 -3.35
N ILE A 156 8.49 -2.58 -2.14
CA ILE A 156 7.13 -2.84 -1.61
C ILE A 156 6.08 -2.06 -2.39
N ALA A 157 6.30 -0.76 -2.57
CA ALA A 157 5.41 0.08 -3.37
C ALA A 157 5.27 -0.44 -4.80
N THR A 158 6.40 -0.83 -5.40
CA THR A 158 6.42 -1.31 -6.78
C THR A 158 5.71 -2.67 -6.91
N GLY A 159 5.94 -3.60 -5.98
CA GLY A 159 5.23 -4.89 -5.94
C GLY A 159 3.72 -4.71 -5.79
N PHE A 160 3.29 -3.82 -4.89
CA PHE A 160 1.86 -3.50 -4.74
C PHE A 160 1.24 -2.91 -6.02
N ILE A 161 1.97 -2.04 -6.73
CA ILE A 161 1.53 -1.48 -8.01
C ILE A 161 1.41 -2.57 -9.09
N ASN A 162 2.27 -3.58 -9.07
CA ASN A 162 2.15 -4.72 -9.98
C ASN A 162 0.88 -5.54 -9.69
N VAL A 163 0.59 -5.82 -8.41
CA VAL A 163 -0.64 -6.49 -7.99
C VAL A 163 -1.89 -5.73 -8.45
N LEU A 164 -1.90 -4.40 -8.31
CA LEU A 164 -2.97 -3.55 -8.85
C LEU A 164 -3.11 -3.67 -10.38
N GLY A 165 -1.98 -3.71 -11.09
CA GLY A 165 -1.95 -3.91 -12.55
C GLY A 165 -2.56 -5.25 -12.97
N ASP A 166 -2.26 -6.31 -12.23
CA ASP A 166 -2.77 -7.65 -12.50
C ASP A 166 -4.26 -7.77 -12.20
N PHE A 167 -4.75 -7.12 -11.13
CA PHE A 167 -6.19 -6.97 -10.90
C PHE A 167 -6.89 -6.23 -12.04
N ALA A 168 -6.28 -5.15 -12.55
CA ALA A 168 -6.84 -4.42 -13.70
C ALA A 168 -6.86 -5.28 -14.98
N ALA A 169 -5.91 -6.21 -15.13
CA ALA A 169 -5.88 -7.20 -16.20
C ALA A 169 -6.78 -8.43 -15.95
N GLN A 170 -7.43 -8.52 -14.78
CA GLN A 170 -8.20 -9.67 -14.31
C GLN A 170 -7.40 -11.00 -14.32
N ASP A 171 -6.10 -10.92 -14.04
CA ASP A 171 -5.20 -12.08 -13.97
C ASP A 171 -4.94 -12.47 -12.51
N ALA A 172 -5.87 -13.24 -11.91
CA ALA A 172 -5.73 -13.67 -10.51
C ALA A 172 -4.47 -14.50 -10.27
N LYS A 173 -4.01 -15.24 -11.27
CA LYS A 173 -2.84 -16.13 -11.12
C LYS A 173 -1.57 -15.30 -11.06
N LYS A 174 -1.43 -14.32 -11.94
CA LYS A 174 -0.28 -13.41 -11.91
C LYS A 174 -0.33 -12.51 -10.66
N ALA A 175 -1.50 -11.99 -10.30
CA ALA A 175 -1.67 -11.21 -9.07
C ALA A 175 -1.25 -11.99 -7.82
N LEU A 176 -1.60 -13.29 -7.75
CA LEU A 176 -1.17 -14.17 -6.65
C LEU A 176 0.35 -14.33 -6.59
N GLN A 177 1.02 -14.46 -7.74
CA GLN A 177 2.49 -14.56 -7.80
C GLN A 177 3.17 -13.26 -7.36
N ASP A 178 2.65 -12.12 -7.79
CA ASP A 178 3.18 -10.81 -7.43
C ASP A 178 2.93 -10.51 -5.95
N GLU A 179 1.78 -10.91 -5.40
CA GLU A 179 1.46 -10.78 -3.96
C GLU A 179 2.38 -11.67 -3.10
N TYR A 180 2.66 -12.91 -3.52
CA TYR A 180 3.67 -13.74 -2.84
C TYR A 180 5.05 -13.11 -2.89
N THR A 181 5.48 -12.61 -4.05
CA THR A 181 6.78 -11.94 -4.19
C THR A 181 6.91 -10.76 -3.23
N LEU A 182 5.83 -9.99 -3.07
CA LEU A 182 5.73 -8.88 -2.14
C LEU A 182 5.83 -9.34 -0.67
N LEU A 183 5.03 -10.33 -0.28
CA LEU A 183 4.97 -10.82 1.09
C LEU A 183 6.22 -11.59 1.50
N GLU A 184 6.85 -12.33 0.60
CA GLU A 184 8.14 -13.00 0.84
C GLU A 184 9.29 -11.99 1.02
N HIS A 185 9.27 -10.90 0.26
CA HIS A 185 10.18 -9.77 0.48
C HIS A 185 10.03 -9.21 1.90
N CYS A 186 8.77 -9.03 2.34
CA CYS A 186 8.46 -8.59 3.70
C CYS A 186 8.83 -9.59 4.78
N ASN A 187 8.54 -10.87 4.56
CA ASN A 187 8.85 -11.97 5.48
C ASN A 187 10.37 -12.17 5.64
N GLY A 188 11.14 -11.77 4.62
CA GLY A 188 12.58 -11.97 4.53
C GLY A 188 13.00 -13.36 4.06
N GLY A 189 12.07 -14.12 3.48
CA GLY A 189 12.24 -15.49 3.02
C GLY A 189 10.95 -16.02 2.39
N ALA A 190 11.05 -17.19 1.77
CA ALA A 190 9.92 -17.86 1.15
C ALA A 190 8.79 -18.11 2.16
N LEU A 191 7.55 -18.09 1.66
CA LEU A 191 6.36 -18.51 2.39
C LEU A 191 5.88 -19.83 1.81
N ASP A 192 5.24 -20.65 2.61
CA ASP A 192 4.50 -21.82 2.14
C ASP A 192 3.26 -21.37 1.36
N HIS A 193 3.24 -21.66 0.05
CA HIS A 193 2.11 -21.28 -0.82
C HIS A 193 0.86 -22.13 -0.58
N GLY A 194 0.94 -23.16 0.28
CA GLY A 194 -0.18 -23.96 0.77
C GLY A 194 -0.83 -23.41 2.05
N GLY A 195 -0.35 -22.28 2.58
CA GLY A 195 -0.91 -21.58 3.74
C GLY A 195 -0.41 -22.05 5.10
N ALA A 196 0.55 -22.98 5.17
CA ALA A 196 1.09 -23.45 6.46
C ALA A 196 1.78 -22.34 7.26
N ASP A 197 2.31 -21.32 6.58
CA ASP A 197 3.04 -20.20 7.19
C ASP A 197 2.14 -19.01 7.59
N ALA A 198 0.82 -19.08 7.35
CA ALA A 198 -0.07 -17.94 7.59
C ALA A 198 0.03 -17.40 9.04
N ASP A 199 0.06 -18.30 10.03
CA ASP A 199 0.18 -17.92 11.44
C ASP A 199 1.55 -17.36 11.80
N ALA A 200 2.61 -17.97 11.27
CA ALA A 200 3.97 -17.50 11.51
C ALA A 200 4.17 -16.11 10.93
N PHE A 201 3.59 -15.84 9.75
CA PHE A 201 3.63 -14.53 9.13
C PHE A 201 2.92 -13.47 9.96
N VAL A 202 1.67 -13.71 10.37
CA VAL A 202 0.93 -12.77 11.25
C VAL A 202 1.61 -12.57 12.60
N ALA A 203 2.22 -13.61 13.17
CA ALA A 203 3.01 -13.49 14.40
C ALA A 203 4.22 -12.55 14.22
N LYS A 204 4.93 -12.63 13.08
CA LYS A 204 6.02 -11.70 12.76
C LYS A 204 5.54 -10.27 12.57
N GLN A 205 4.40 -10.08 11.91
CA GLN A 205 3.74 -8.77 11.76
C GLN A 205 3.49 -8.15 13.14
N ASN A 206 2.82 -8.89 14.03
CA ASN A 206 2.50 -8.46 15.39
C ASN A 206 3.75 -8.16 16.24
N ALA A 207 4.81 -8.94 16.05
CA ALA A 207 6.06 -8.78 16.78
C ALA A 207 6.91 -7.62 16.27
N GLY A 208 6.57 -7.00 15.11
CA GLY A 208 7.43 -5.99 14.52
C GLY A 208 8.76 -6.57 14.03
N THR A 209 8.72 -7.76 13.41
CA THR A 209 9.94 -8.52 12.98
C THR A 209 9.98 -8.91 11.49
N LEU A 210 9.15 -8.29 10.65
CA LEU A 210 9.33 -8.27 9.20
C LEU A 210 10.66 -7.61 8.79
N LYS A 211 11.15 -7.96 7.60
CA LYS A 211 12.48 -7.55 7.14
C LYS A 211 12.61 -6.06 6.86
N GLN A 212 11.55 -5.44 6.35
CA GLN A 212 11.55 -4.03 5.92
C GLN A 212 10.51 -3.24 6.70
N ARG A 213 10.78 -1.95 6.95
CA ARG A 213 9.87 -1.09 7.70
C ARG A 213 8.55 -0.84 6.95
N GLU A 214 8.63 -0.76 5.62
CA GLU A 214 7.49 -0.50 4.72
C GLU A 214 6.47 -1.64 4.73
N CYS A 215 6.84 -2.79 5.28
CA CYS A 215 5.96 -3.94 5.41
C CYS A 215 5.06 -3.89 6.65
N TYR A 216 5.34 -3.02 7.61
CA TYR A 216 4.54 -2.90 8.82
C TYR A 216 3.34 -1.99 8.61
N SER A 217 2.33 -2.20 9.46
CA SER A 217 1.31 -1.20 9.70
C SER A 217 1.95 0.09 10.25
N GLY A 218 1.85 1.17 9.49
CA GLY A 218 2.53 2.45 9.76
C GLY A 218 1.57 3.65 9.78
N TYR A 219 2.10 4.87 9.84
CA TYR A 219 1.28 6.08 9.89
C TYR A 219 0.45 6.29 8.62
N HIS A 220 1.03 5.98 7.45
CA HIS A 220 0.33 6.09 6.17
C HIS A 220 -0.57 4.89 5.86
N ALA A 221 -0.27 3.73 6.44
CA ALA A 221 -0.95 2.47 6.21
C ALA A 221 -1.13 1.68 7.52
N PRO A 222 -2.02 2.12 8.44
CA PRO A 222 -2.27 1.50 9.76
C PRO A 222 -2.70 0.03 9.70
N HIS A 223 -3.13 -0.46 8.54
CA HIS A 223 -3.49 -1.85 8.28
C HIS A 223 -2.74 -2.41 7.06
N GLY A 224 -1.52 -1.92 6.80
CA GLY A 224 -0.63 -2.37 5.72
C GLY A 224 -0.53 -3.88 5.62
N SER A 225 -0.02 -4.47 6.69
CA SER A 225 0.20 -5.92 6.81
C SER A 225 -1.10 -6.74 6.68
N PRO A 226 -2.17 -6.48 7.46
CA PRO A 226 -3.43 -7.20 7.30
C PRO A 226 -4.07 -7.04 5.92
N GLY A 227 -4.01 -5.85 5.32
CA GLY A 227 -4.61 -5.62 4.00
C GLY A 227 -3.94 -6.44 2.90
N LEU A 228 -2.61 -6.54 2.90
CA LEU A 228 -1.88 -7.40 1.97
C LEU A 228 -2.23 -8.89 2.20
N THR A 229 -2.27 -9.33 3.46
CA THR A 229 -2.68 -10.71 3.78
C THR A 229 -4.12 -11.02 3.36
N LEU A 230 -5.04 -10.05 3.43
CA LEU A 230 -6.41 -10.21 2.91
C LEU A 230 -6.43 -10.32 1.38
N ILE A 231 -5.64 -9.50 0.68
CA ILE A 231 -5.51 -9.59 -0.78
C ILE A 231 -5.00 -10.98 -1.18
N LEU A 232 -3.97 -11.50 -0.50
CA LEU A 232 -3.45 -12.85 -0.73
C LEU A 232 -4.54 -13.92 -0.54
N ALA A 233 -5.32 -13.83 0.54
CA ALA A 233 -6.40 -14.76 0.83
C ALA A 233 -7.52 -14.72 -0.23
N ASP A 234 -7.95 -13.53 -0.64
CA ASP A 234 -8.93 -13.34 -1.71
C ASP A 234 -8.39 -13.90 -3.05
N LEU A 235 -7.11 -13.72 -3.35
CA LEU A 235 -6.46 -14.27 -4.54
C LEU A 235 -6.42 -15.80 -4.54
N HIS A 236 -6.14 -16.45 -3.41
CA HIS A 236 -6.27 -17.91 -3.29
C HIS A 236 -7.71 -18.37 -3.54
N ALA A 237 -8.70 -17.69 -2.97
CA ALA A 237 -10.10 -18.02 -3.20
C ALA A 237 -10.48 -17.91 -4.69
N LEU A 238 -10.03 -16.84 -5.37
CA LEU A 238 -10.24 -16.62 -6.81
C LEU A 238 -9.54 -17.66 -7.69
N ASN A 239 -8.41 -18.22 -7.23
CA ASN A 239 -7.69 -19.29 -7.92
C ASN A 239 -8.20 -20.71 -7.58
N GLY A 240 -9.32 -20.83 -6.85
CA GLY A 240 -9.93 -22.12 -6.53
C GLY A 240 -9.25 -22.86 -5.37
N GLU A 241 -8.58 -22.13 -4.48
CA GLU A 241 -7.84 -22.66 -3.33
C GLU A 241 -8.48 -22.23 -1.99
N PRO A 242 -9.75 -22.56 -1.72
CA PRO A 242 -10.49 -22.03 -0.57
C PRO A 242 -9.93 -22.49 0.78
N ALA A 243 -9.27 -23.65 0.84
CA ALA A 243 -8.61 -24.12 2.06
C ALA A 243 -7.42 -23.24 2.45
N VAL A 244 -6.61 -22.82 1.47
CA VAL A 244 -5.47 -21.92 1.66
C VAL A 244 -5.96 -20.52 2.02
N ALA A 245 -6.97 -20.02 1.30
CA ALA A 245 -7.62 -18.75 1.60
C ALA A 245 -8.13 -18.72 3.06
N LYS A 246 -8.81 -19.79 3.50
CA LYS A 246 -9.30 -19.93 4.87
C LYS A 246 -8.20 -19.87 5.92
N ALA A 247 -7.04 -20.49 5.67
CA ALA A 247 -5.90 -20.41 6.58
C ALA A 247 -5.46 -18.96 6.81
N TYR A 248 -5.35 -18.17 5.74
CA TYR A 248 -5.00 -16.75 5.84
C TYR A 248 -6.11 -15.90 6.47
N TYR A 249 -7.39 -16.13 6.16
CA TYR A 249 -8.49 -15.43 6.83
C TYR A 249 -8.52 -15.73 8.34
N ASP A 250 -8.28 -16.97 8.74
CA ASP A 250 -8.23 -17.35 10.15
C ASP A 250 -7.00 -16.73 10.84
N ALA A 251 -5.84 -16.69 10.18
CA ALA A 251 -4.63 -16.02 10.68
C ALA A 251 -4.84 -14.51 10.90
N LEU A 252 -5.49 -13.83 9.96
CA LEU A 252 -5.78 -12.39 10.04
C LEU A 252 -6.50 -11.97 11.32
N THR A 253 -7.35 -12.83 11.88
CA THR A 253 -8.07 -12.54 13.13
C THR A 253 -7.16 -12.34 14.35
N ARG A 254 -5.89 -12.74 14.23
CA ARG A 254 -4.86 -12.60 15.27
C ARG A 254 -4.01 -11.35 15.11
N ALA A 255 -4.17 -10.57 14.03
CA ALA A 255 -3.43 -9.33 13.87
C ALA A 255 -3.82 -8.31 14.97
N ASN A 256 -2.84 -7.59 15.53
CA ASN A 256 -3.04 -6.69 16.66
C ASN A 256 -4.08 -5.59 16.39
N ASP A 257 -4.17 -5.15 15.13
CA ASP A 257 -5.02 -4.09 14.63
C ASP A 257 -6.35 -4.61 14.03
N TYR A 258 -6.55 -5.94 13.99
CA TYR A 258 -7.78 -6.58 13.53
C TYR A 258 -9.05 -6.06 14.23
N PRO A 259 -9.08 -5.83 15.57
CA PRO A 259 -10.29 -5.40 16.25
C PRO A 259 -10.83 -4.04 15.78
N THR A 260 -9.96 -3.15 15.30
CA THR A 260 -10.31 -1.79 14.86
C THR A 260 -10.36 -1.65 13.34
N TRP A 261 -10.00 -2.69 12.60
CA TRP A 261 -9.90 -2.63 11.15
C TRP A 261 -11.29 -2.53 10.48
N PRO A 262 -11.55 -1.54 9.61
CA PRO A 262 -12.86 -1.38 8.97
C PRO A 262 -13.29 -2.56 8.08
N LEU A 263 -12.34 -3.36 7.58
CA LEU A 263 -12.62 -4.56 6.80
C LEU A 263 -12.81 -5.83 7.63
N LYS A 264 -12.78 -5.74 8.98
CA LYS A 264 -13.11 -6.87 9.85
C LYS A 264 -14.43 -7.57 9.45
N PRO A 265 -15.56 -6.87 9.19
CA PRO A 265 -16.79 -7.54 8.79
C PRO A 265 -16.65 -8.37 7.50
N LEU A 266 -15.86 -7.89 6.53
CA LEU A 266 -15.59 -8.63 5.30
C LEU A 266 -14.81 -9.91 5.60
N VAL A 267 -13.75 -9.83 6.40
CA VAL A 267 -12.97 -11.01 6.81
C VAL A 267 -13.86 -12.04 7.50
N GLU A 268 -14.74 -11.63 8.42
CA GLU A 268 -15.64 -12.56 9.10
C GLU A 268 -16.62 -13.25 8.13
N ARG A 269 -17.13 -12.55 7.11
CA ARG A 269 -17.96 -13.16 6.07
C ARG A 269 -17.18 -14.11 5.18
N ARG A 270 -15.95 -13.78 4.79
CA ARG A 270 -15.04 -14.69 4.06
C ARG A 270 -14.79 -15.98 4.84
N ARG A 271 -14.53 -15.87 6.15
CA ARG A 271 -14.37 -17.02 7.06
C ARG A 271 -15.62 -17.88 7.15
N ALA A 272 -16.81 -17.26 7.05
CA ALA A 272 -18.10 -17.93 7.02
C ALA A 272 -18.46 -18.53 5.65
N GLY A 273 -17.62 -18.35 4.62
CA GLY A 273 -17.78 -18.94 3.29
C GLY A 273 -18.28 -17.99 2.20
N GLU A 274 -18.34 -16.67 2.44
CA GLU A 274 -18.59 -15.72 1.36
C GLU A 274 -17.45 -15.78 0.32
N ALA A 275 -17.81 -16.04 -0.94
CA ALA A 275 -16.85 -16.13 -2.03
C ALA A 275 -16.27 -14.76 -2.39
N ALA A 276 -14.95 -14.72 -2.63
CA ALA A 276 -14.29 -13.52 -3.17
C ALA A 276 -14.66 -13.26 -4.62
N THR A 277 -14.84 -11.99 -4.96
CA THR A 277 -15.00 -11.52 -6.34
C THR A 277 -13.80 -10.67 -6.73
N PHE A 278 -13.48 -10.64 -8.01
CA PHE A 278 -12.45 -9.75 -8.54
C PHE A 278 -12.73 -8.28 -8.23
N GLY A 279 -14.00 -7.84 -8.33
CA GLY A 279 -14.39 -6.47 -8.02
C GLY A 279 -14.09 -6.09 -6.58
N GLN A 280 -14.39 -6.97 -5.63
CA GLN A 280 -14.08 -6.77 -4.22
C GLN A 280 -12.57 -6.75 -3.96
N ALA A 281 -11.82 -7.73 -4.48
CA ALA A 281 -10.38 -7.83 -4.29
C ALA A 281 -9.64 -6.60 -4.89
N ALA A 282 -10.03 -6.19 -6.10
CA ALA A 282 -9.52 -4.99 -6.74
C ALA A 282 -9.88 -3.72 -5.95
N ALA A 283 -11.09 -3.64 -5.37
CA ALA A 283 -11.48 -2.52 -4.54
C ALA A 283 -10.67 -2.45 -3.23
N ILE A 284 -10.38 -3.58 -2.57
CA ILE A 284 -9.51 -3.62 -1.37
C ILE A 284 -8.13 -3.06 -1.69
N ALA A 285 -7.54 -3.51 -2.81
CA ALA A 285 -6.26 -3.01 -3.27
C ALA A 285 -6.32 -1.51 -3.66
N GLY A 286 -7.36 -1.08 -4.39
CA GLY A 286 -7.47 0.30 -4.89
C GLY A 286 -7.92 1.37 -3.89
N THR A 287 -8.64 1.00 -2.83
CA THR A 287 -9.13 1.94 -1.80
C THR A 287 -8.10 2.28 -0.72
N CYS A 288 -6.88 1.76 -0.87
CA CYS A 288 -5.94 1.64 0.22
C CYS A 288 -6.64 1.05 1.45
N GLY A 289 -7.20 -0.17 1.35
CA GLY A 289 -7.80 -0.86 2.51
C GLY A 289 -6.83 -1.04 3.70
N THR A 290 -5.55 -0.81 3.43
CA THR A 290 -4.43 -0.71 4.37
C THR A 290 -4.33 0.65 5.08
N CYS A 291 -5.01 1.69 4.61
CA CYS A 291 -4.88 3.07 5.11
C CYS A 291 -5.88 3.47 6.21
N HIS A 292 -7.04 2.82 6.37
CA HIS A 292 -8.16 3.41 7.14
C HIS A 292 -8.17 2.98 8.62
N THR A 293 -8.05 3.91 9.57
CA THR A 293 -8.01 3.62 11.03
C THR A 293 -9.36 3.57 11.72
N ASN A 294 -10.38 4.25 11.21
CA ASN A 294 -11.64 4.43 11.94
C ASN A 294 -12.74 3.57 11.34
N ALA A 295 -13.63 3.07 12.22
CA ALA A 295 -14.90 2.51 11.81
C ALA A 295 -15.58 3.51 10.88
N LEU A 296 -15.81 3.09 9.63
CA LEU A 296 -16.50 3.91 8.66
C LEU A 296 -17.94 4.08 9.19
N PRO A 297 -18.41 5.31 9.43
CA PRO A 297 -19.78 5.54 9.89
C PRO A 297 -20.81 5.10 8.85
#